data_AF-A0A166RC12-F1
#
_entry.id   AF-A0A166RC12-F1
#
_cell.length_a   1.000
_cell.length_b   1.000
_cell.length_c   1.000
_cell.angle_alpha   90.00
_cell.angle_beta   90.00
_cell.angle_gamma   90.00
#
_symmetry.space_group_name_H-M   'P 1'
#
loop_
_entity.id
_entity.type
_entity.pdbx_description
1 polymer ?
#
loop_
_entity_poly.entity_id
_entity_poly.type
_entity_poly.pdbx_seq_one_letter_code
_entity_poly.pdbx_strand_id
1 'polypeptide(L)'
;MDTWMSSSPFPAIRRADVYAYNFVLFGLWFVLDNAVTAFTNGVTASSAGGTALGVFSILAGVLAYRNIDNSERNERPAPTYLLALAGIETVLVAYLILDTLGRIG
;
A
#
# COMPACT_ATOMS: atom_id res chain seq x y z
N MET A 1 33.42 2.44 28.65
CA MET A 1 32.21 3.21 28.31
C MET A 1 31.65 2.57 27.07
N ASP A 2 30.64 1.74 27.28
CA ASP A 2 30.14 0.72 26.36
C ASP A 2 29.38 1.32 25.17
N THR A 3 30.00 1.31 23.99
CA THR A 3 29.42 1.81 22.73
C THR A 3 28.68 0.73 21.92
N TRP A 4 28.44 -0.46 22.47
CA TRP A 4 27.90 -1.61 21.73
C TRP A 4 26.37 -1.70 21.70
N MET A 5 25.63 -0.82 22.38
CA MET A 5 24.15 -0.88 22.44
C MET A 5 23.39 0.08 21.51
N SER A 6 24.04 0.97 20.76
CA SER A 6 23.29 2.06 20.06
C SER A 6 22.78 1.71 18.66
N SER A 7 23.05 0.52 18.13
CA SER A 7 22.46 0.07 16.88
C SER A 7 21.37 -0.94 17.22
N SER A 8 20.10 -0.52 17.11
CA SER A 8 19.00 -1.48 17.03
C SER A 8 19.38 -2.51 15.95
N PRO A 9 19.46 -3.81 16.28
CA PRO A 9 19.90 -4.84 15.34
C PRO A 9 18.93 -5.03 14.17
N PHE A 10 17.77 -4.39 14.23
CA PHE A 10 16.78 -4.40 13.17
C PHE A 10 16.85 -3.12 12.35
N PRO A 11 16.94 -3.20 11.01
CA PRO A 11 16.76 -2.04 10.16
C PRO A 11 15.40 -1.41 10.49
N ALA A 12 15.42 -0.17 10.96
CA ALA A 12 14.20 0.54 11.28
C ALA A 12 13.38 0.71 9.99
N ILE A 13 12.13 0.22 10.00
CA ILE A 13 11.22 0.42 8.87
C ILE A 13 11.01 1.93 8.72
N ARG A 14 11.38 2.46 7.56
CA ARG A 14 11.32 3.90 7.29
C ARG A 14 9.86 4.31 7.19
N ARG A 15 9.51 5.45 7.77
CA ARG A 15 8.15 6.01 7.64
C ARG A 15 7.72 6.18 6.19
N ALA A 16 8.65 6.58 5.32
CA ALA A 16 8.39 6.77 3.89
C ALA A 16 8.02 5.47 3.18
N ASP A 17 8.67 4.35 3.55
CA ASP A 17 8.36 3.02 2.99
C ASP A 17 6.94 2.59 3.34
N VAL A 18 6.51 2.81 4.58
CA VAL A 18 5.15 2.44 5.03
C VAL A 18 4.09 3.30 4.33
N TYR A 19 4.35 4.59 4.11
CA TYR A 19 3.42 5.42 3.33
C TYR A 19 3.31 4.96 1.88
N ALA A 20 4.45 4.71 1.22
CA ALA A 20 4.47 4.22 -0.14
C ALA A 20 3.70 2.89 -0.25
N TYR A 21 3.89 2.00 0.72
CA TYR A 21 3.19 0.73 0.80
C TYR A 21 1.67 0.91 0.94
N ASN A 22 1.20 1.78 1.84
CA ASN A 22 -0.23 2.06 2.00
C ASN A 22 -0.85 2.66 0.73
N PHE A 23 -0.14 3.53 0.01
CA PHE A 23 -0.61 4.06 -1.28
C PHE A 23 -0.79 2.96 -2.34
N VAL A 24 0.10 1.97 -2.35
CA VAL A 24 -0.02 0.81 -3.24
C VAL A 24 -1.20 -0.07 -2.83
N LEU A 25 -1.39 -0.36 -1.54
CA LEU A 25 -2.52 -1.15 -1.04
C LEU A 25 -3.86 -0.47 -1.32
N PHE A 26 -3.95 0.83 -1.07
CA PHE A 26 -5.14 1.63 -1.37
C PHE A 26 -5.47 1.60 -2.87
N GLY A 27 -4.45 1.71 -3.71
CA GLY A 27 -4.62 1.63 -5.15
C GLY A 27 -5.08 0.25 -5.62
N LEU A 28 -4.51 -0.83 -5.07
CA LEU A 28 -4.92 -2.20 -5.33
C LEU A 28 -6.39 -2.43 -4.96
N TRP A 29 -6.83 -1.93 -3.80
CA TRP A 29 -8.22 -1.99 -3.37
C TRP A 29 -9.17 -1.38 -4.42
N PHE A 30 -8.88 -0.16 -4.86
CA PHE A 30 -9.69 0.53 -5.85
C PHE A 30 -9.73 -0.21 -7.19
N VAL A 31 -8.58 -0.70 -7.67
CA VAL A 31 -8.52 -1.46 -8.93
C VAL A 31 -9.36 -2.72 -8.83
N LEU A 32 -9.20 -3.51 -7.78
CA LEU A 32 -9.90 -4.79 -7.62
C LEU A 32 -11.41 -4.60 -7.48
N ASP A 33 -11.84 -3.71 -6.60
CA ASP A 33 -13.27 -3.47 -6.36
C ASP A 33 -14.00 -2.96 -7.62
N ASN A 34 -13.37 -2.03 -8.35
CA ASN A 34 -13.96 -1.50 -9.57
C ASN A 34 -13.85 -2.48 -10.74
N ALA A 35 -12.80 -3.28 -10.83
CA ALA A 35 -12.68 -4.34 -11.83
C ALA A 35 -13.76 -5.41 -11.63
N VAL A 36 -13.95 -5.89 -10.39
CA VAL A 36 -15.02 -6.86 -10.06
C VAL A 36 -16.39 -6.27 -10.37
N THR A 37 -16.61 -5.00 -10.04
CA THR A 37 -17.86 -4.31 -10.37
C THR A 37 -18.08 -4.23 -11.88
N ALA A 38 -17.03 -3.93 -12.65
CA ALA A 38 -17.10 -3.87 -14.11
C ALA A 38 -17.35 -5.24 -14.75
N PHE A 39 -16.76 -6.32 -14.19
CA PHE A 39 -17.00 -7.69 -14.67
C PHE A 39 -18.40 -8.19 -14.35
N THR A 40 -18.94 -7.86 -13.18
CA THR A 40 -20.26 -8.35 -12.73
C THR A 40 -21.42 -7.54 -13.30
N ASN A 41 -21.29 -6.21 -13.38
CA ASN A 41 -22.37 -5.30 -13.74
C ASN A 41 -22.16 -4.58 -15.09
N GLY A 42 -21.04 -4.85 -15.76
CA GLY A 42 -20.62 -4.15 -16.97
C GLY A 42 -19.81 -2.88 -16.68
N VAL A 43 -19.05 -2.42 -17.69
CA VAL A 43 -18.19 -1.24 -17.57
C VAL A 43 -19.04 0.03 -17.52
N THR A 44 -18.98 0.71 -16.37
CA THR A 44 -19.58 2.03 -16.16
C THR A 44 -18.52 3.12 -16.06
N ALA A 45 -18.89 4.38 -16.27
CA ALA A 45 -17.98 5.51 -16.10
C ALA A 45 -17.38 5.59 -14.68
N SER A 46 -18.16 5.22 -13.65
CA SER A 46 -17.67 5.15 -12.27
C SER A 46 -16.64 4.04 -12.09
N SER A 47 -16.88 2.84 -12.64
CA SER A 47 -15.91 1.73 -12.56
C SER A 47 -14.59 2.05 -13.29
N ALA A 48 -14.67 2.72 -14.44
CA ALA A 48 -13.49 3.16 -15.18
C ALA A 48 -12.72 4.24 -14.42
N GLY A 49 -13.42 5.23 -13.84
CA GLY A 49 -12.83 6.29 -13.03
C GLY A 49 -12.18 5.76 -11.75
N GLY A 50 -12.85 4.85 -11.04
CA GLY A 50 -12.32 4.22 -9.83
C GLY A 50 -11.07 3.37 -10.12
N THR A 51 -11.08 2.61 -11.22
CA THR A 51 -9.90 1.86 -11.67
C THR A 51 -8.74 2.79 -12.00
N ALA A 52 -8.99 3.89 -12.72
CA ALA A 52 -7.95 4.87 -13.05
C ALA A 52 -7.35 5.50 -11.79
N LEU A 53 -8.18 5.90 -10.82
CA LEU A 53 -7.72 6.42 -9.52
C LEU A 53 -6.86 5.39 -8.77
N GLY A 54 -7.27 4.12 -8.79
CA GLY A 54 -6.48 3.04 -8.20
C GLY A 54 -5.10 2.90 -8.86
N VAL A 55 -5.04 2.91 -10.19
CA VAL A 55 -3.77 2.88 -10.95
C VAL A 55 -2.89 4.09 -10.61
N PHE A 56 -3.46 5.30 -10.56
CA PHE A 56 -2.72 6.50 -10.16
C PHE A 56 -2.17 6.40 -8.74
N SER A 57 -2.93 5.83 -7.79
CA SER A 57 -2.47 5.62 -6.42
C SER A 57 -1.30 4.64 -6.36
N ILE A 58 -1.35 3.53 -7.12
CA ILE A 58 -0.23 2.57 -7.22
C ILE A 58 1.00 3.28 -7.77
N LEU A 59 0.86 4.03 -8.87
CA LEU A 59 1.96 4.78 -9.47
C LEU A 59 2.54 5.82 -8.50
N ALA A 60 1.70 6.53 -7.76
CA ALA A 60 2.14 7.48 -6.75
C ALA A 60 2.94 6.80 -5.63
N GLY A 61 2.48 5.65 -5.13
CA GLY A 61 3.21 4.86 -4.13
C GLY A 61 4.56 4.35 -4.65
N VAL A 62 4.60 3.83 -5.88
CA VAL A 62 5.85 3.34 -6.51
C VAL A 62 6.82 4.49 -6.76
N LEU A 63 6.36 5.63 -7.28
CA LEU A 63 7.20 6.80 -7.49
C LEU A 63 7.70 7.39 -6.17
N ALA A 64 6.84 7.43 -5.15
CA ALA A 64 7.22 7.83 -3.80
C ALA A 64 8.34 6.94 -3.28
N TYR A 65 8.20 5.61 -3.39
CA TYR A 65 9.22 4.63 -2.97
C TYR A 65 10.56 4.81 -3.72
N ARG A 66 10.51 5.04 -5.04
CA ARG A 66 11.73 5.21 -5.86
C ARG A 66 12.45 6.53 -5.60
N ASN A 67 11.71 7.59 -5.24
CA ASN A 67 12.25 8.91 -4.96
C ASN A 67 12.46 9.18 -3.46
N ILE A 68 12.46 8.14 -2.61
CA ILE A 68 12.82 8.32 -1.20
C ILE A 68 14.31 8.65 -1.13
N ASP A 69 14.61 9.94 -1.10
CA ASP A 69 15.94 10.43 -0.80
C ASP A 69 16.31 10.05 0.65
N ASN A 70 17.59 9.73 0.89
CA ASN A 70 18.13 9.34 2.20
C ASN A 70 18.32 10.56 3.12
N SER A 71 17.42 11.53 3.02
CA SER A 71 17.35 12.63 3.96
C SER A 71 16.99 12.09 5.34
N GLU A 72 17.65 12.60 6.39
CA GLU A 72 17.42 12.23 7.80
C GLU A 72 15.93 12.24 8.22
N ARG A 73 15.10 13.02 7.52
CA ARG A 73 13.64 13.08 7.77
C ARG A 73 12.90 11.81 7.33
N ASN A 74 13.37 11.15 6.28
CA ASN A 74 12.80 9.93 5.72
C ASN A 74 13.34 8.66 6.38
N GLU A 75 14.48 8.75 7.08
CA GLU A 75 15.04 7.66 7.88
C GLU A 75 14.38 7.53 9.27
N ARG A 76 13.47 8.46 9.60
CA ARG A 76 12.71 8.36 10.85
C ARG A 76 11.91 7.06 10.87
N PRO A 77 11.95 6.31 11.99
CA PRO A 77 11.19 5.08 12.14
C PRO A 77 9.70 5.34 11.93
N ALA A 78 9.03 4.42 11.25
CA ALA A 78 7.60 4.46 11.07
C ALA A 78 6.89 4.42 12.44
N PRO A 79 5.99 5.35 12.75
CA PRO A 79 5.20 5.27 13.96
C PRO A 79 4.26 4.05 13.92
N THR A 80 4.03 3.43 15.08
CA THR A 80 3.30 2.16 15.22
C THR A 80 1.92 2.16 14.56
N TYR A 81 1.20 3.29 14.60
CA TYR A 81 -0.12 3.39 13.98
C TYR A 81 -0.09 3.21 12.45
N LEU A 82 1.00 3.61 11.77
CA LEU A 82 1.13 3.41 10.32
C LEU A 82 1.36 1.93 10.00
N LEU A 83 2.14 1.24 10.83
CA LEU A 83 2.37 -0.21 10.69
C LEU A 83 1.09 -1.00 10.95
N ALA A 84 0.32 -0.60 11.97
CA ALA A 84 -0.99 -1.20 12.25
C ALA A 84 -1.97 -0.99 11.08
N LEU A 85 -2.02 0.22 10.53
CA LEU A 85 -2.82 0.54 9.35
C LEU A 85 -2.40 -0.31 8.14
N ALA A 86 -1.10 -0.36 7.85
CA ALA A 86 -0.56 -1.18 6.78
C ALA A 86 -0.94 -2.66 6.93
N GLY A 87 -0.87 -3.19 8.15
CA GLY A 87 -1.29 -4.56 8.46
C GLY A 87 -2.78 -4.79 8.19
N ILE A 88 -3.65 -3.87 8.63
CA ILE A 88 -5.10 -3.95 8.39
C ILE A 88 -5.39 -3.89 6.89
N GLU A 89 -4.81 -2.92 6.17
CA GLU A 89 -4.97 -2.78 4.72
C GLU A 89 -4.49 -4.03 3.98
N THR A 90 -3.39 -4.63 4.41
CA THR A 90 -2.85 -5.86 3.82
C THR A 90 -3.84 -7.02 3.95
N VAL A 91 -4.40 -7.22 5.15
CA VAL A 91 -5.38 -8.28 5.41
C VAL A 91 -6.64 -8.06 4.57
N LEU A 92 -7.12 -6.82 4.49
CA LEU A 92 -8.30 -6.46 3.71
C LEU A 92 -8.08 -6.69 2.21
N VAL A 93 -6.95 -6.25 1.66
CA VAL A 93 -6.61 -6.48 0.24
C VAL A 93 -6.43 -7.96 -0.05
N ALA A 94 -5.76 -8.71 0.84
CA ALA A 94 -5.61 -10.16 0.69
C ALA A 94 -6.96 -10.88 0.68
N TYR A 95 -7.87 -10.51 1.59
CA TYR A 95 -9.24 -11.01 1.61
C TYR A 95 -9.97 -10.67 0.31
N LEU A 96 -9.86 -9.42 -0.17
CA LEU A 96 -10.48 -9.00 -1.43
C LEU A 96 -9.97 -9.81 -2.62
N ILE A 97 -8.67 -10.08 -2.70
CA ILE A 97 -8.07 -10.92 -3.73
C ILE A 97 -8.63 -12.34 -3.67
N LEU A 98 -8.68 -12.94 -2.48
CA LEU A 98 -9.21 -14.30 -2.29
C LEU A 98 -10.68 -14.41 -2.67
N ASP A 99 -11.51 -13.46 -2.24
CA ASP A 99 -12.92 -13.37 -2.61
C ASP A 99 -13.08 -13.17 -4.13
N THR A 100 -12.27 -12.29 -4.72
CA THR A 100 -12.27 -12.07 -6.16
C THR A 100 -11.92 -13.35 -6.92
N LEU A 101 -10.86 -14.07 -6.54
CA LEU A 101 -10.48 -15.34 -7.16
C LEU A 101 -11.58 -16.40 -7.04
N GLY A 102 -12.24 -16.47 -5.89
CA GLY A 102 -13.37 -17.39 -5.65
C GLY A 102 -14.62 -17.10 -6.49
N ARG A 103 -14.77 -15.88 -7.02
CA ARG A 103 -15.88 -15.51 -7.91
C ARG A 103 -15.62 -15.82 -9.38
N ILE A 104 -14.35 -16.00 -9.77
CA ILE A 104 -13.94 -16.18 -11.18
C ILE A 104 -13.60 -17.65 -11.51
N GLY A 105 -13.31 -18.48 -10.50
CA GLY A 105 -13.06 -19.92 -10.63
C GLY A 105 -14.34 -20.75 -10.53
#